data_AF-A0A8S9ZDK1-F1
#
_entry.id   AF-A0A8S9ZDK1-F1
#
_cell.length_a   1.000
_cell.length_b   1.000
_cell.length_c   1.000
_cell.angle_alpha   90.00
_cell.angle_beta   90.00
_cell.angle_gamma   90.00
#
_symmetry.space_group_name_H-M   'P 1'
#
loop_
_entity.id
_entity.type
_entity.pdbx_description
1 polymer ?
#
loop_
_entity_poly.entity_id
_entity_poly.type
_entity_poly.pdbx_seq_one_letter_code
_entity_poly.pdbx_strand_id
1 'polypeptide(L)' 'MKNPFEPPDFHKGQRDYTIEDFLILGSNCFICNQQICVDEECSLFYKNTYCLNCIWREQNSFPGELIAVSL' A
#
# COMPACT_ATOMS: atom_id res chain seq x y z
N MET A 1 17.61 -1.95 -0.98
CA MET A 1 16.77 -1.77 0.21
C MET A 1 17.60 -2.17 1.42
N LYS A 2 17.65 -1.33 2.45
CA LYS A 2 18.16 -1.73 3.75
C LYS A 2 17.27 -2.84 4.32
N ASN A 3 17.82 -3.69 5.18
CA ASN A 3 17.02 -4.66 5.91
C ASN A 3 16.34 -3.96 7.10
N PRO A 4 15.00 -3.78 7.11
CA PRO A 4 14.32 -3.08 8.20
C PRO A 4 14.25 -3.90 9.50
N PHE A 5 14.70 -5.16 9.49
CA PHE A 5 14.78 -6.02 10.68
C PHE A 5 16.19 -6.10 11.28
N GLU A 6 17.17 -5.45 10.65
CA GLU A 6 18.50 -5.34 11.22
C GLU A 6 18.47 -4.28 12.33
N PRO A 7 18.98 -4.59 13.54
CA PRO A 7 18.98 -3.62 14.63
C PRO A 7 19.78 -2.37 14.22
N PRO A 8 19.30 -1.17 14.57
CA PRO A 8 20.00 0.06 14.23
C PRO A 8 21.38 0.11 14.89
N ASP A 9 22.36 0.68 14.19
CA ASP A 9 23.69 0.85 14.73
C ASP A 9 23.67 1.92 15.85
N PHE A 10 23.85 1.49 17.10
CA PHE A 10 23.75 2.33 18.29
C PHE A 10 25.02 3.18 18.54
N HIS A 11 25.96 3.23 17.61
CA HIS A 11 27.16 4.04 17.75
C HIS A 11 26.84 5.55 17.77
N LYS A 12 26.85 6.12 18.99
CA LYS A 12 26.75 7.55 19.37
C LYS A 12 25.34 8.15 19.47
N GLY A 13 24.55 7.72 20.47
CA GLY A 13 23.62 8.58 21.26
C GLY A 13 22.56 9.43 20.56
N GLN A 14 22.52 9.47 19.23
CA GLN A 14 21.72 10.35 18.40
C GLN A 14 20.85 9.44 17.54
N ARG A 15 19.54 9.50 17.78
CA ARG A 15 18.55 8.68 17.07
C ARG A 15 18.20 9.36 15.74
N ASP A 16 19.07 9.24 14.75
CA ASP A 16 18.82 9.72 13.40
C ASP A 16 18.17 8.60 12.57
N TYR A 17 16.90 8.30 12.85
CA TYR A 17 16.12 7.36 12.02
C TYR A 17 15.67 8.04 10.73
N THR A 18 15.78 7.30 9.63
CA THR A 18 15.21 7.63 8.33
C THR A 18 14.03 6.70 8.03
N ILE A 19 13.17 7.08 7.07
CA ILE A 19 12.02 6.24 6.71
C ILE A 19 12.42 4.86 6.16
N GLU A 20 13.64 4.73 5.63
CA GLU A 20 14.21 3.45 5.16
C GLU A 20 14.51 2.46 6.28
N ASP A 21 14.55 2.93 7.53
CA ASP A 21 14.81 2.10 8.70
C ASP A 21 13.50 1.48 9.25
N PHE A 22 12.36 1.78 8.62
CA PHE A 22 11.05 1.22 8.96
C PHE A 22 10.53 0.29 7.87
N LEU A 23 9.76 -0.72 8.28
CA LEU A 23 8.96 -1.50 7.35
C LEU A 23 7.80 -0.64 6.84
N ILE A 24 7.89 -0.21 5.58
CA ILE A 24 6.81 0.51 4.90
C ILE A 24 5.90 -0.53 4.23
N LEU A 25 4.65 -0.61 4.70
CA LEU A 25 3.63 -1.45 4.08
C LEU A 25 2.82 -0.62 3.07
N GLY A 26 2.69 -1.14 1.86
CA GLY A 26 2.02 -0.45 0.76
C GLY A 26 2.02 -1.30 -0.51
N SER A 27 1.28 -0.86 -1.50
CA SER A 27 1.26 -1.45 -2.83
C SER A 27 1.22 -0.36 -3.90
N ASN A 28 1.45 -0.73 -5.15
CA ASN A 28 1.10 0.13 -6.28
C ASN A 28 -0.29 -0.26 -6.81
N CYS A 29 -1.10 0.72 -7.17
CA CYS A 29 -2.32 0.48 -7.92
C CYS A 29 -1.98 -0.03 -9.31
N PHE A 30 -2.52 -1.18 -9.73
CA PHE A 30 -2.23 -1.75 -11.05
C PHE A 30 -2.65 -0.84 -12.23
N ILE A 31 -3.65 0.02 -12.05
CA ILE A 31 -4.17 0.89 -13.12
C ILE A 31 -3.38 2.21 -13.20
N CYS A 32 -3.26 2.94 -12.08
CA CYS A 32 -2.63 4.27 -12.09
C CYS A 32 -1.16 4.27 -11.62
N ASN A 33 -0.64 3.13 -11.17
CA ASN A 33 0.71 2.95 -10.64
C ASN A 33 1.07 3.88 -9.45
N GLN A 34 0.08 4.51 -8.82
CA GLN A 34 0.29 5.29 -7.60
C GLN A 34 0.51 4.37 -6.41
N GLN A 35 1.39 4.79 -5.51
CA GLN A 35 1.59 4.17 -4.21
C GLN A 35 0.34 4.35 -3.36
N ILE A 36 -0.16 3.26 -2.79
CA ILE A 36 -1.37 3.22 -1.97
C ILE A 36 -1.16 2.40 -0.71
N CYS A 37 -1.91 2.75 0.33
CA CYS A 37 -1.93 2.01 1.57
C CYS A 37 -2.66 0.66 1.39
N VAL A 38 -2.25 -0.36 2.13
CA VAL A 38 -2.90 -1.68 2.14
C VAL A 38 -3.88 -1.70 3.31
N ASP A 39 -5.06 -1.17 3.06
CA ASP A 39 -6.19 -1.05 3.98
C ASP A 39 -7.49 -1.08 3.16
N GLU A 40 -8.60 -1.53 3.75
CA GLU A 40 -9.91 -1.61 3.09
C GLU A 40 -10.43 -0.22 2.66
N GLU A 41 -10.03 0.85 3.35
CA GLU A 41 -10.37 2.22 2.99
C GLU A 41 -9.49 2.80 1.85
N CYS A 42 -8.40 2.12 1.48
CA CYS A 42 -7.44 2.58 0.46
C CYS A 42 -7.47 1.74 -0.82
N SER A 43 -7.55 0.42 -0.66
CA SER A 43 -7.28 -0.51 -1.75
C SER A 43 -8.00 -1.83 -1.60
N LEU A 44 -8.17 -2.53 -2.73
CA LEU A 44 -8.74 -3.87 -2.77
C LEU A 44 -7.88 -4.77 -3.65
N PHE A 45 -7.65 -5.99 -3.17
CA PHE A 45 -6.98 -7.04 -3.93
C PHE A 45 -8.01 -7.91 -4.65
N TYR A 46 -7.84 -8.09 -5.95
CA TYR A 46 -8.59 -9.07 -6.74
C TYR A 46 -7.64 -9.96 -7.54
N LYS A 47 -7.23 -9.52 -8.74
CA LYS A 47 -6.12 -10.13 -9.51
C LYS A 47 -4.80 -9.41 -9.26
N ASN A 48 -4.88 -8.13 -8.93
CA ASN A 48 -3.81 -7.24 -8.50
C ASN A 48 -4.39 -6.31 -7.41
N THR A 49 -3.57 -5.42 -6.87
CA THR A 49 -4.02 -4.37 -5.94
C THR A 49 -4.45 -3.12 -6.70
N TYR A 50 -5.63 -2.59 -6.37
CA TYR A 50 -6.20 -1.41 -7.02
C TYR A 50 -6.60 -0.39 -5.96
N CYS A 51 -6.40 0.90 -6.23
CA CYS A 51 -6.95 1.94 -5.36
C CYS A 51 -8.46 2.07 -5.57
N LEU A 52 -9.19 2.47 -4.53
CA LEU A 52 -10.65 2.61 -4.61
C LEU A 52 -11.08 3.51 -5.76
N ASN A 53 -10.39 4.63 -5.98
CA ASN A 53 -10.67 5.54 -7.10
C ASN A 53 -10.62 4.84 -8.48
N CYS A 54 -9.68 3.91 -8.69
CA CYS A 54 -9.60 3.18 -9.95
C CYS A 54 -10.69 2.11 -10.07
N ILE A 55 -11.09 1.50 -8.95
CA ILE A 55 -12.23 0.57 -8.91
C ILE A 55 -13.51 1.31 -9.28
N TRP A 56 -13.76 2.46 -8.67
CA TRP A 56 -14.93 3.30 -8.96
C TRP A 56 -14.95 3.82 -10.40
N ARG A 57 -13.80 4.13 -11.00
CA ARG A 57 -13.73 4.57 -12.39
C ARG A 57 -13.96 3.43 -13.38
N GLU A 58 -13.41 2.26 -13.11
CA GLU A 58 -13.44 1.10 -14.00
C GLU A 58 -14.46 0.03 -13.55
N GLN A 59 -15.55 0.42 -12.88
CA GLN A 59 -16.50 -0.49 -12.22
C GLN A 59 -16.97 -1.65 -13.11
N ASN A 60 -17.20 -1.39 -14.40
CA ASN A 60 -17.65 -2.40 -15.36
C ASN A 60 -16.61 -3.51 -15.63
N SER A 61 -15.36 -3.32 -15.19
CA SER A 61 -14.26 -4.30 -15.31
C SER A 61 -14.13 -5.20 -14.07
N PHE A 62 -14.91 -4.95 -13.01
CA PHE A 62 -14.89 -5.72 -11.76
C PHE A 62 -16.21 -6.48 -11.54
N PRO A 63 -16.17 -7.65 -10.87
CA PRO A 63 -17.38 -8.30 -10.37
C PRO A 63 -18.24 -7.34 -9.52
N GLY A 64 -19.55 -7.35 -9.74
CA GLY A 64 -20.47 -6.43 -9.07
C GLY A 64 -20.48 -6.58 -7.55
N GLU A 65 -20.22 -7.79 -7.05
CA GLU A 65 -20.14 -8.10 -5.61
C GLU A 65 -19.01 -7.33 -4.91
N LEU A 66 -17.92 -6.99 -5.62
CA LEU A 66 -16.80 -6.23 -5.04
C LEU A 66 -17.12 -4.74 -4.88
N ILE A 67 -17.97 -4.21 -5.76
CA ILE A 67 -18.36 -2.79 -5.77
C ILE A 67 -19.53 -2.53 -4.81
N ALA A 68 -20.39 -3.54 -4.61
CA ALA A 68 -21.57 -3.42 -3.76
C ALA A 68 -21.27 -3.35 -2.25
N VAL A 69 -20.09 -3.80 -1.80
CA VAL A 69 -19.72 -3.87 -0.37
C VAL A 69 -19.04 -2.58 0.14
N SER A 70 -18.64 -1.69 -0.76
CA SER A 70 -17.97 -0.42 -0.41
C SER A 70 -18.91 0.80 -0.41
N LEU A 71 -20.23 0.56 -0.29
CA LEU A 71 -21.29 1.57 -0.10
C LEU A 71 -21.94 1.45 1.28
#